data_AF-A0A2H6ALB3-F1
#
_entry.id   AF-A0A2H6ALB3-F1
#
_cell.length_a   1.000
_cell.length_b   1.000
_cell.length_c   1.000
_cell.angle_alpha   90.00
_cell.angle_beta   90.00
_cell.angle_gamma   90.00
#
_symmetry.space_group_name_H-M   'P 1'
#
loop_
_entity.id
_entity.type
_entity.pdbx_description
1 polymer ?
#
loop_
_entity_poly.entity_id
_entity_poly.type
_entity_poly.pdbx_seq_one_letter_code
_entity_poly.pdbx_strand_id
1 'polypeptide(L)'
;MKRVKKLLFLLSLLYTTVYVPLFLMIYFPNWYLINCRWHPRCELFGKDRTLVAVEELTSFFKHSGELSGMWTSKERLHLSEVREIFDRLAIIAVVSVFLIALTFDARYVSLFSLINVSVVVSLLIVLPFFDWFWIDVFHPLLFDNELWKNNMRDVSFYIMPRQFFKFSVLFIVFLSCFINLTLWFCFKNKRC
;
A
#
# COMPACT_ATOMS: atom_id res chain seq x y z
N MET A 1 -6.46 -4.97 31.64
CA MET A 1 -7.39 -4.22 30.75
C MET A 1 -6.81 -2.92 30.18
N LYS A 2 -6.38 -1.93 30.99
CA LYS A 2 -5.86 -0.64 30.48
C LYS A 2 -4.65 -0.76 29.52
N ARG A 3 -3.70 -1.66 29.81
CA ARG A 3 -2.53 -1.91 28.93
C ARG A 3 -2.94 -2.48 27.56
N VAL A 4 -3.86 -3.45 27.56
CA VAL A 4 -4.40 -4.06 26.33
C VAL A 4 -5.14 -3.01 25.49
N LYS A 5 -6.00 -2.19 26.10
CA LYS A 5 -6.69 -1.09 25.40
C LYS A 5 -5.72 -0.14 24.70
N LYS A 6 -4.62 0.24 25.37
CA LYS A 6 -3.58 1.11 24.81
C LYS A 6 -2.83 0.47 23.65
N LEU A 7 -2.46 -0.81 23.79
CA LEU A 7 -1.76 -1.53 22.73
C LEU A 7 -2.64 -1.68 21.49
N LEU A 8 -3.91 -2.06 21.68
CA LEU A 8 -4.89 -2.11 20.59
C LEU A 8 -5.02 -0.74 19.90
N PHE A 9 -5.14 0.34 20.68
CA PHE A 9 -5.23 1.68 20.11
C PHE A 9 -3.98 2.04 19.28
N LEU A 10 -2.79 1.79 19.81
CA LEU A 10 -1.51 2.05 19.12
C LEU A 10 -1.43 1.27 17.79
N LEU A 11 -1.67 -0.05 17.83
CA LEU A 11 -1.55 -0.91 16.65
C LEU A 11 -2.62 -0.60 15.61
N SER A 12 -3.87 -0.39 16.02
CA SER A 12 -4.95 -0.03 15.11
C SER A 12 -4.72 1.35 14.49
N LEU A 13 -4.19 2.32 15.25
CA LEU A 13 -3.79 3.62 14.71
C LEU A 13 -2.68 3.47 13.68
N LEU A 14 -1.63 2.71 13.99
CA LEU A 14 -0.53 2.44 13.05
C LEU A 14 -1.08 1.85 11.76
N TYR A 15 -1.82 0.73 11.86
CA TYR A 15 -2.39 0.03 10.71
C TYR A 15 -3.26 0.96 9.87
N THR A 16 -4.17 1.71 10.49
CA THR A 16 -5.08 2.62 9.78
C THR A 16 -4.29 3.71 9.04
N THR A 17 -3.28 4.31 9.68
CA THR A 17 -2.48 5.36 9.03
C THR A 17 -1.58 4.86 7.90
N VAL A 18 -1.21 3.58 7.90
CA VAL A 18 -0.48 2.92 6.80
C VAL A 18 -1.43 2.47 5.69
N TYR A 19 -2.60 1.97 6.05
CA TYR A 19 -3.58 1.46 5.09
C TYR A 19 -4.18 2.57 4.23
N VAL A 20 -4.37 3.79 4.75
CA VAL A 20 -4.91 4.92 3.96
C VAL A 20 -4.09 5.20 2.68
N PRO A 21 -2.76 5.42 2.72
CA PRO A 21 -1.98 5.56 1.49
C PRO A 21 -2.00 4.31 0.62
N LEU A 22 -1.94 3.12 1.22
CA LEU A 22 -2.00 1.86 0.47
C LEU A 22 -3.31 1.74 -0.33
N PHE A 23 -4.44 2.10 0.29
CA PHE A 23 -5.75 2.16 -0.36
C PHE A 23 -5.77 3.16 -1.53
N LEU A 24 -5.24 4.37 -1.31
CA LEU A 24 -5.14 5.38 -2.38
C LEU A 24 -4.28 4.89 -3.56
N MET A 25 -3.23 4.14 -3.26
CA MET A 25 -2.30 3.60 -4.24
C MET A 25 -2.93 2.49 -5.10
N ILE A 26 -3.62 1.53 -4.47
CA ILE A 26 -4.17 0.33 -5.12
C ILE A 26 -5.41 0.67 -5.95
N TYR A 27 -6.33 1.44 -5.35
CA TYR A 27 -7.68 1.58 -5.90
C TYR A 27 -7.84 2.82 -6.78
N PHE A 28 -6.84 3.69 -6.91
CA PHE A 28 -6.95 4.88 -7.75
C PHE A 28 -5.94 4.89 -8.89
N PRO A 29 -6.39 5.20 -10.12
CA PRO A 29 -5.53 5.17 -11.30
C PRO A 29 -4.41 6.22 -11.22
N ASN A 30 -4.64 7.31 -10.50
CA ASN A 30 -3.73 8.45 -10.40
C ASN A 30 -2.32 8.06 -9.98
N TRP A 31 -2.16 7.14 -9.02
CA TRP A 31 -0.83 6.76 -8.55
C TRP A 31 0.00 6.07 -9.63
N TYR A 32 -0.62 5.14 -10.37
CA TYR A 32 -0.01 4.46 -11.51
C TYR A 32 0.37 5.45 -12.61
N LEU A 33 -0.55 6.35 -12.97
CA LEU A 33 -0.32 7.34 -14.04
C LEU A 33 0.74 8.39 -13.66
N ILE A 34 0.82 8.78 -12.39
CA ILE A 34 1.90 9.64 -11.90
C ILE A 34 3.22 8.88 -12.01
N ASN A 35 3.29 7.62 -11.57
CA ASN A 35 4.50 6.81 -11.63
C ASN A 35 5.01 6.56 -13.04
N CYS A 36 4.10 6.41 -14.02
CA CYS A 36 4.46 6.27 -15.43
C CYS A 36 5.31 7.43 -15.96
N ARG A 37 5.34 8.60 -15.30
CA ARG A 37 6.19 9.74 -15.68
C ARG A 37 7.64 9.60 -15.20
N TRP A 38 7.92 8.63 -14.34
CA TRP A 38 9.22 8.44 -13.69
C TRP A 38 9.99 7.22 -14.23
N HIS A 39 9.49 6.58 -15.27
CA HIS A 39 10.18 5.51 -15.98
C HIS A 39 9.73 5.41 -17.45
N PRO A 40 10.58 4.96 -18.38
CA PRO A 40 10.26 4.96 -19.82
C PRO A 40 9.27 3.86 -20.22
N ARG A 41 9.01 2.88 -19.35
CA ARG A 41 8.26 1.67 -19.75
C ARG A 41 6.80 1.91 -20.14
N CYS A 42 6.10 2.87 -19.52
CA CYS A 42 4.72 3.17 -19.94
C CYS A 42 4.68 3.77 -21.35
N GLU A 43 5.69 4.56 -21.73
CA GLU A 43 5.80 5.09 -23.08
C GLU A 43 6.03 3.97 -24.10
N LEU A 44 6.89 2.99 -23.79
CA LEU A 44 7.12 1.80 -24.62
C LEU A 44 5.86 0.94 -24.80
N PHE A 45 4.97 0.92 -23.80
CA PHE A 45 3.71 0.18 -23.89
C PHE A 45 2.65 0.91 -24.73
N GLY A 46 2.76 2.23 -24.84
CA GLY A 46 1.78 3.12 -25.48
C GLY A 46 0.85 3.77 -24.46
N LYS A 47 0.59 5.07 -24.65
CA LYS A 47 -0.20 5.89 -23.70
C LYS A 47 -1.64 5.37 -23.55
N ASP A 48 -2.33 5.13 -24.66
CA ASP A 48 -3.73 4.67 -24.63
C ASP A 48 -3.85 3.28 -23.97
N ARG A 49 -2.92 2.37 -24.30
CA ARG A 49 -2.86 1.04 -23.68
C ARG A 49 -2.57 1.12 -22.18
N THR A 50 -1.70 2.04 -21.77
CA THR A 50 -1.41 2.28 -20.35
C THR A 50 -2.64 2.77 -19.61
N LEU A 51 -3.39 3.72 -20.16
CA LEU A 51 -4.61 4.24 -19.55
C LEU A 51 -5.64 3.12 -19.36
N VAL A 52 -5.92 2.36 -20.42
CA VAL A 52 -6.86 1.23 -20.37
C VAL A 52 -6.41 0.18 -19.35
N ALA A 53 -5.12 -0.21 -19.36
CA ALA A 53 -4.60 -1.18 -18.39
C ALA A 53 -4.74 -0.70 -16.94
N VAL A 54 -4.43 0.56 -16.65
CA VAL A 54 -4.56 1.10 -15.30
C VAL A 54 -6.03 1.17 -14.85
N GLU A 55 -6.94 1.53 -15.74
CA GLU A 55 -8.38 1.52 -15.47
C GLU A 55 -8.90 0.09 -15.21
N GLU A 56 -8.54 -0.87 -16.05
CA GLU A 56 -8.89 -2.29 -15.85
C GLU A 56 -8.34 -2.82 -14.53
N LEU A 57 -7.06 -2.55 -14.21
CA LEU A 57 -6.41 -3.01 -13.00
C LEU A 57 -7.09 -2.46 -11.74
N THR A 58 -7.35 -1.16 -11.70
CA THR A 58 -7.97 -0.53 -10.53
C THR A 58 -9.45 -0.91 -10.39
N SER A 59 -10.17 -1.10 -11.51
CA SER A 59 -11.54 -1.62 -11.49
C SER A 59 -11.59 -3.08 -11.03
N PHE A 60 -10.62 -3.89 -11.48
CA PHE A 60 -10.46 -5.27 -11.03
C PHE A 60 -10.25 -5.34 -9.52
N PHE A 61 -9.31 -4.57 -8.96
CA PHE A 61 -9.11 -4.55 -7.50
C PHE A 61 -10.33 -4.05 -6.74
N LYS A 62 -11.13 -3.14 -7.30
CA LYS A 62 -12.39 -2.65 -6.71
C LYS A 62 -13.56 -3.62 -6.77
N HIS A 63 -13.40 -4.79 -7.38
CA HIS A 63 -14.51 -5.70 -7.69
C HIS A 63 -15.57 -5.12 -8.64
N SER A 64 -15.21 -4.11 -9.45
CA SER A 64 -16.12 -3.44 -10.39
C SER A 64 -15.86 -3.77 -11.86
N GLY A 65 -14.89 -4.64 -12.15
CA GLY A 65 -14.53 -5.03 -13.52
C GLY A 65 -13.61 -6.25 -13.57
N GLU A 66 -13.25 -6.62 -14.79
CA GLU A 66 -12.40 -7.77 -15.10
C GLU A 66 -11.18 -7.37 -15.93
N LEU A 67 -10.14 -8.21 -15.90
CA LEU A 67 -8.94 -8.04 -16.70
C LEU A 67 -9.17 -8.57 -18.11
N SER A 68 -9.00 -7.71 -19.13
CA SER A 68 -9.26 -8.07 -20.52
C SER A 68 -8.21 -9.01 -21.13
N GLY A 69 -8.40 -9.37 -22.39
CA GLY A 69 -7.48 -10.14 -23.24
C GLY A 69 -6.03 -9.66 -23.26
N MET A 70 -5.75 -8.40 -22.88
CA MET A 70 -4.39 -7.85 -22.90
C MET A 70 -3.50 -8.42 -21.79
N TRP A 71 -4.09 -8.89 -20.69
CA TRP A 71 -3.39 -9.47 -19.55
C TRP A 71 -3.15 -10.95 -19.79
N THR A 72 -1.92 -11.41 -19.61
CA THR A 72 -1.60 -12.83 -19.77
C THR A 72 -2.34 -13.67 -18.72
N SER A 73 -2.61 -14.95 -19.02
CA SER A 73 -3.25 -15.86 -18.05
C SER A 73 -2.47 -15.94 -16.73
N LYS A 74 -1.13 -15.89 -16.83
CA LYS A 74 -0.21 -15.81 -15.69
C LYS A 74 -0.47 -14.57 -14.83
N GLU A 75 -0.55 -13.38 -15.45
CA GLU A 75 -0.82 -12.14 -14.73
C GLU A 75 -2.19 -12.15 -14.06
N ARG A 76 -3.22 -12.65 -14.75
CA ARG A 76 -4.56 -12.72 -14.17
C ARG A 76 -4.61 -13.59 -12.92
N LEU A 77 -3.90 -14.73 -12.94
CA LEU A 77 -3.79 -15.60 -11.78
C LEU A 77 -3.07 -14.90 -10.62
N HIS A 78 -1.90 -14.30 -10.89
CA HIS A 78 -1.15 -13.55 -9.88
C HIS A 78 -1.95 -12.38 -9.28
N LEU A 79 -2.61 -11.59 -10.14
CA LEU A 79 -3.39 -10.44 -9.71
C LEU A 79 -4.64 -10.86 -8.91
N SER A 80 -5.19 -12.05 -9.17
CA SER A 80 -6.24 -12.63 -8.34
C SER A 80 -5.74 -12.94 -6.93
N GLU A 81 -4.55 -13.52 -6.78
CA GLU A 81 -3.92 -13.76 -5.46
C GLU A 81 -3.67 -12.43 -4.74
N VAL A 82 -3.14 -11.43 -5.45
CA VAL A 82 -2.89 -10.08 -4.92
C VAL A 82 -4.20 -9.40 -4.48
N ARG A 83 -5.28 -9.53 -5.26
CA ARG A 83 -6.60 -8.98 -4.90
C ARG A 83 -7.13 -9.58 -3.61
N GLU A 84 -6.99 -10.89 -3.42
CA GLU A 84 -7.40 -11.54 -2.17
C GLU A 84 -6.61 -11.02 -0.95
N ILE A 85 -5.30 -10.79 -1.11
CA ILE A 85 -4.48 -10.15 -0.07
C ILE A 85 -5.04 -8.76 0.25
N PHE A 86 -5.34 -7.95 -0.77
CA PHE A 86 -5.88 -6.61 -0.58
C PHE A 86 -7.26 -6.61 0.08
N ASP A 87 -8.13 -7.57 -0.25
CA ASP A 87 -9.43 -7.74 0.40
C ASP A 87 -9.28 -8.04 1.89
N ARG A 88 -8.36 -8.94 2.26
CA ARG A 88 -8.05 -9.23 3.67
C ARG A 88 -7.51 -7.99 4.39
N LEU A 89 -6.62 -7.22 3.75
CA LEU A 89 -6.10 -5.98 4.33
C LEU A 89 -7.21 -4.93 4.52
N ALA A 90 -8.17 -4.84 3.60
CA ALA A 90 -9.34 -3.97 3.73
C ALA A 90 -10.21 -4.33 4.94
N ILE A 91 -10.47 -5.63 5.15
CA ILE A 91 -11.22 -6.10 6.32
C ILE A 91 -10.49 -5.74 7.63
N ILE A 92 -9.17 -5.96 7.69
CA ILE A 92 -8.36 -5.59 8.86
C ILE A 92 -8.39 -4.06 9.09
N ALA A 93 -8.48 -3.25 8.04
CA ALA A 93 -8.61 -1.80 8.15
C ALA A 93 -9.93 -1.40 8.81
N VAL A 94 -11.05 -2.01 8.39
CA VAL A 94 -12.37 -1.79 9.00
C VAL A 94 -12.35 -2.18 10.48
N VAL A 95 -11.79 -3.35 10.81
CA VAL A 95 -11.64 -3.80 12.20
C VAL A 95 -10.76 -2.83 12.99
N SER A 96 -9.67 -2.33 12.40
CA SER A 96 -8.77 -1.37 13.05
C SER A 96 -9.48 -0.03 13.35
N VAL A 97 -10.28 0.49 12.43
CA VAL A 97 -11.08 1.71 12.64
C VAL A 97 -12.09 1.49 13.77
N PHE A 98 -12.78 0.35 13.77
CA PHE A 98 -13.70 -0.01 14.86
C PHE A 98 -12.99 -0.10 16.21
N LEU A 99 -11.81 -0.73 16.26
CA LEU A 99 -11.00 -0.79 17.47
C LEU A 99 -10.53 0.60 17.92
N ILE A 100 -10.16 1.49 17.01
CA ILE A 100 -9.86 2.90 17.35
C ILE A 100 -11.08 3.52 18.03
N ALA A 101 -12.29 3.39 17.47
CA ALA A 101 -13.49 3.97 18.06
C ALA A 101 -13.75 3.47 19.50
N LEU A 102 -13.57 2.17 19.76
CA LEU A 102 -13.73 1.59 21.09
C LEU A 102 -12.60 1.94 22.06
N THR A 103 -11.38 2.08 21.54
CA THR A 103 -10.16 2.22 22.36
C THR A 103 -9.63 3.64 22.48
N PHE A 104 -10.26 4.59 21.79
CA PHE A 104 -9.83 5.98 21.69
C PHE A 104 -9.56 6.61 23.07
N ASP A 105 -8.42 7.28 23.18
CA ASP A 105 -8.05 8.10 24.33
C ASP A 105 -7.19 9.27 23.83
N ALA A 106 -7.76 10.47 23.84
CA ALA A 106 -7.15 11.69 23.31
C ALA A 106 -5.77 11.99 23.90
N ARG A 107 -5.51 11.55 25.15
CA ARG A 107 -4.23 11.77 25.83
C ARG A 107 -3.08 11.00 25.18
N TYR A 108 -3.38 9.85 24.56
CA TYR A 108 -2.38 8.98 23.95
C TYR A 108 -2.21 9.20 22.45
N VAL A 109 -3.14 9.88 21.77
CA VAL A 109 -3.06 10.16 20.32
C VAL A 109 -1.71 10.77 19.97
N SER A 110 -1.32 11.86 20.65
CA SER A 110 -0.06 12.55 20.36
C SER A 110 1.17 11.66 20.54
N LEU A 111 1.23 10.86 21.61
CA LEU A 111 2.37 9.96 21.84
C LEU A 111 2.41 8.84 20.79
N PHE A 112 1.28 8.19 20.53
CA PHE A 112 1.19 7.07 19.60
C PHE A 112 1.42 7.50 18.16
N SER A 113 0.99 8.69 17.78
CA SER A 113 1.32 9.29 16.49
C SER A 113 2.85 9.45 16.29
N LEU A 114 3.59 9.91 17.30
CA LEU A 114 5.06 10.00 17.19
C LEU A 114 5.73 8.64 17.11
N ILE A 115 5.27 7.66 17.91
CA ILE A 115 5.76 6.28 17.83
C ILE A 115 5.52 5.72 16.42
N ASN A 116 4.32 5.92 15.87
CA ASN A 116 3.98 5.47 14.53
C ASN A 116 4.85 6.13 13.47
N VAL A 117 5.15 7.43 13.57
CA VAL A 117 6.11 8.10 12.67
C VAL A 117 7.47 7.39 12.72
N SER A 118 8.02 7.11 13.91
CA SER A 118 9.29 6.40 14.03
C SER A 118 9.26 5.01 13.38
N VAL A 119 8.18 4.25 13.59
CA VAL A 119 8.00 2.93 12.97
C VAL A 119 7.89 3.05 11.45
N VAL A 120 7.08 3.97 10.93
CA VAL A 120 6.89 4.16 9.49
C VAL A 120 8.17 4.64 8.81
N VAL A 121 8.91 5.59 9.40
CA VAL A 121 10.20 6.05 8.87
C VAL A 121 11.22 4.91 8.83
N SER A 122 11.18 3.98 9.79
CA SER A 122 12.10 2.83 9.79
C SER A 122 11.93 1.93 8.56
N LEU A 123 10.76 1.94 7.88
CA LEU A 123 10.54 1.20 6.64
C LEU A 123 11.46 1.67 5.49
N LEU A 124 12.00 2.89 5.55
CA LEU A 124 12.96 3.39 4.57
C LEU A 124 14.28 2.60 4.56
N ILE A 125 14.59 1.85 5.62
CA ILE A 125 15.76 0.95 5.67
C ILE A 125 15.69 -0.10 4.55
N VAL A 126 14.50 -0.44 4.05
CA VAL A 126 14.33 -1.40 2.94
C VAL A 126 14.86 -0.84 1.62
N LEU A 127 14.84 0.47 1.39
CA LEU A 127 15.19 1.07 0.09
C LEU A 127 16.62 0.76 -0.41
N PRO A 128 17.69 0.88 0.40
CA PRO A 128 19.04 0.51 -0.04
C PRO A 128 19.19 -0.98 -0.39
N PHE A 129 18.37 -1.85 0.21
CA PHE A 129 18.40 -3.31 -0.02
C PHE A 129 17.18 -3.81 -0.79
N PHE A 130 16.49 -2.92 -1.51
CA PHE A 130 15.16 -3.18 -2.04
C PHE A 130 15.13 -4.41 -2.94
N ASP A 131 16.16 -4.62 -3.76
CA ASP A 131 16.17 -5.71 -4.74
C ASP A 131 16.19 -7.08 -4.05
N TRP A 132 17.08 -7.25 -3.08
CA TRP A 132 17.16 -8.45 -2.24
C TRP A 132 15.89 -8.62 -1.41
N PHE A 133 15.45 -7.57 -0.72
CA PHE A 133 14.22 -7.64 0.07
C PHE A 133 13.01 -8.02 -0.79
N TRP A 134 12.87 -7.42 -1.96
CA TRP A 134 11.75 -7.65 -2.86
C TRP A 134 11.73 -9.10 -3.34
N ILE A 135 12.86 -9.61 -3.85
CA ILE A 135 12.93 -10.92 -4.49
C ILE A 135 13.01 -12.05 -3.46
N ASP A 136 13.87 -11.91 -2.44
CA ASP A 136 14.27 -13.00 -1.56
C ASP A 136 13.49 -13.04 -0.24
N VAL A 137 12.78 -11.97 0.11
CA VAL A 137 12.02 -11.88 1.38
C VAL A 137 10.54 -11.65 1.14
N PHE A 138 10.17 -10.58 0.42
CA PHE A 138 8.78 -10.13 0.29
C PHE A 138 7.93 -11.09 -0.54
N HIS A 139 8.38 -11.50 -1.73
CA HIS A 139 7.60 -12.43 -2.56
C HIS A 139 7.47 -13.81 -1.92
N PRO A 140 8.54 -14.45 -1.39
CA PRO A 140 8.43 -15.74 -0.73
C PRO A 140 7.56 -15.73 0.53
N LEU A 141 7.39 -14.56 1.19
CA LEU A 141 6.48 -14.42 2.32
C LEU A 141 5.00 -14.42 1.89
N LEU A 142 4.70 -13.94 0.68
CA LEU A 142 3.34 -13.72 0.20
C LEU A 142 2.87 -14.76 -0.81
N PHE A 143 3.78 -15.38 -1.54
CA PHE A 143 3.49 -16.27 -2.66
C PHE A 143 4.38 -17.51 -2.61
N ASP A 144 3.77 -18.67 -2.76
CA ASP A 144 4.46 -19.97 -2.89
C ASP A 144 4.82 -20.32 -4.35
N ASN A 145 4.75 -19.33 -5.25
CA ASN A 145 4.94 -19.48 -6.69
C ASN A 145 5.76 -18.31 -7.29
N GLU A 146 6.07 -18.41 -8.59
CA GLU A 146 6.85 -17.38 -9.31
C GLU A 146 6.03 -16.53 -10.29
N LEU A 147 4.70 -16.52 -10.18
CA LEU A 147 3.82 -15.83 -11.13
C LEU A 147 4.06 -14.30 -11.15
N TRP A 148 4.60 -13.76 -10.06
CA TRP A 148 5.00 -12.36 -9.89
C TRP A 148 6.17 -11.94 -10.79
N LYS A 149 6.95 -12.88 -11.34
CA LYS A 149 8.08 -12.57 -12.23
C LYS A 149 7.56 -12.16 -13.61
N ASN A 150 7.61 -10.87 -13.89
CA ASN A 150 7.11 -10.29 -15.14
C ASN A 150 8.16 -10.21 -16.26
N ASN A 151 7.73 -10.36 -17.51
CA ASN A 151 8.53 -10.19 -18.72
C ASN A 151 7.84 -9.23 -19.71
N MET A 152 8.47 -8.96 -20.86
CA MET A 152 7.96 -7.98 -21.84
C MET A 152 6.59 -8.34 -22.46
N ARG A 153 6.07 -9.56 -22.27
CA ARG A 153 4.71 -9.92 -22.71
C ARG A 153 3.65 -9.53 -21.68
N ASP A 154 4.05 -9.21 -20.46
CA ASP A 154 3.17 -8.91 -19.35
C ASP A 154 2.92 -7.41 -19.23
N VAL A 155 1.68 -7.00 -19.02
CA VAL A 155 1.30 -5.59 -18.81
C VAL A 155 2.03 -5.00 -17.60
N SER A 156 2.10 -5.78 -16.53
CA SER A 156 2.73 -5.44 -15.25
C SER A 156 4.21 -5.10 -15.39
N PHE A 157 4.91 -5.64 -16.39
CA PHE A 157 6.30 -5.27 -16.69
C PHE A 157 6.42 -3.78 -17.03
N TYR A 158 5.39 -3.22 -17.67
CA TYR A 158 5.37 -1.85 -18.15
C TYR A 158 4.85 -0.86 -17.10
N ILE A 159 3.72 -1.18 -16.44
CA ILE A 159 3.03 -0.25 -15.54
C ILE A 159 3.41 -0.39 -14.06
N MET A 160 3.98 -1.53 -13.65
CA MET A 160 4.43 -1.79 -12.28
C MET A 160 5.90 -2.26 -12.26
N PRO A 161 6.86 -1.50 -12.83
CA PRO A 161 8.27 -1.85 -12.70
C PRO A 161 8.75 -1.65 -11.27
N ARG A 162 9.97 -2.10 -10.99
CA ARG A 162 10.62 -1.92 -9.69
C ARG A 162 10.56 -0.48 -9.14
N GLN A 163 10.71 0.51 -10.01
CA GLN A 163 10.62 1.94 -9.66
C GLN A 163 9.25 2.28 -9.07
N PHE A 164 8.16 1.74 -9.63
CA PHE A 164 6.81 1.91 -9.11
C PHE A 164 6.72 1.47 -7.65
N PHE A 165 7.27 0.30 -7.31
CA PHE A 165 7.23 -0.21 -5.94
C PHE A 165 8.13 0.59 -4.98
N LYS A 166 9.31 1.04 -5.41
CA LYS A 166 10.18 1.93 -4.60
C LYS A 166 9.49 3.25 -4.29
N PHE A 167 8.88 3.89 -5.29
CA PHE A 167 8.12 5.12 -5.08
C PHE A 167 6.86 4.90 -4.25
N SER A 168 6.24 3.72 -4.36
CA SER A 168 5.08 3.33 -3.55
C SER A 168 5.43 3.25 -2.07
N VAL A 169 6.59 2.67 -1.72
CA VAL A 169 7.11 2.69 -0.34
C VAL A 169 7.31 4.12 0.14
N LEU A 170 7.94 4.98 -0.67
CA LEU A 170 8.14 6.39 -0.32
C LEU A 170 6.81 7.13 -0.11
N PHE A 171 5.82 6.89 -0.96
CA PHE A 171 4.49 7.48 -0.85
C PHE A 171 3.75 7.06 0.41
N ILE A 172 3.78 5.75 0.72
CA ILE A 172 3.20 5.22 1.95
C ILE A 172 3.87 5.87 3.16
N VAL A 173 5.20 5.88 3.21
CA VAL A 173 5.94 6.50 4.32
C VAL A 173 5.58 7.99 4.45
N PHE A 174 5.63 8.73 3.35
CA PHE A 174 5.34 10.16 3.35
C PHE A 174 3.94 10.47 3.85
N LEU A 175 2.90 9.84 3.28
CA LEU A 175 1.53 10.16 3.62
C LEU A 175 1.14 9.64 5.02
N SER A 176 1.64 8.47 5.42
CA SER A 176 1.45 7.98 6.79
C SER A 176 2.11 8.89 7.83
N CYS A 177 3.32 9.40 7.55
CA CYS A 177 3.96 10.41 8.39
C CYS A 177 3.15 11.69 8.44
N PHE A 178 2.66 12.18 7.29
CA PHE A 178 1.81 13.37 7.23
C PHE A 178 0.56 13.21 8.12
N ILE A 179 -0.18 12.11 7.97
CA ILE A 179 -1.38 11.83 8.78
C ILE A 179 -1.04 11.80 10.28
N ASN A 180 0.01 11.07 10.67
CA ASN A 180 0.40 10.98 12.08
C ASN A 180 0.89 12.32 12.64
N LEU A 181 1.63 13.11 11.88
CA LEU A 181 2.08 14.44 12.30
C LEU A 181 0.91 15.42 12.45
N THR A 182 -0.09 15.35 11.57
CA THR A 182 -1.35 16.10 11.72
C THR A 182 -2.07 15.70 13.01
N LEU A 183 -2.25 14.40 13.26
CA LEU A 183 -2.86 13.91 14.50
C LEU A 183 -2.07 14.34 15.75
N TRP A 184 -0.74 14.24 15.70
CA TRP A 184 0.11 14.74 16.77
C TRP A 184 -0.12 16.24 17.00
N PHE A 185 -0.12 17.06 15.95
CA PHE A 185 -0.29 18.49 16.06
C PHE A 185 -1.66 18.86 16.66
N CYS A 186 -2.73 18.19 16.22
CA CYS A 186 -4.10 18.42 16.71
C CYS A 186 -4.28 18.01 18.18
N PHE A 187 -3.49 17.06 18.69
CA PHE A 187 -3.68 16.47 20.03
C PHE A 187 -2.52 16.76 21.01
N LYS A 188 -1.45 17.46 20.60
CA LYS A 188 -0.28 17.70 21.46
C LYS A 188 -0.59 18.43 22.77
N ASN A 189 -1.63 19.27 22.79
CA ASN A 189 -2.05 20.03 23.96
C ASN A 189 -3.05 19.29 24.86
N LYS A 190 -3.55 18.11 24.45
CA LYS A 190 -4.53 17.31 25.22
C LYS A 190 -3.86 16.29 26.15
N ARG A 191 -2.61 16.53 26.53
CA ARG A 191 -1.81 15.64 27.39
C ARG A 191 -2.11 15.78 28.89
N CYS A 192 -3.03 16.67 29.28
CA CYS A 192 -3.48 16.85 30.67
C CYS A 192 -4.56 15.84 31.05
#